data_AF-A0A5B7CAM1-F1
#
_entry.id   AF-A0A5B7CAM1-F1
#
_cell.length_a   1.000
_cell.length_b   1.000
_cell.length_c   1.000
_cell.angle_alpha   90.00
_cell.angle_beta   90.00
_cell.angle_gamma   90.00
#
_symmetry.space_group_name_H-M   'P 1'
#
loop_
_entity.id
_entity.type
_entity.pdbx_description
1 polymer ?
#
loop_
_entity_poly.entity_id
_entity_poly.type
_entity_poly.pdbx_seq_one_letter_code
_entity_poly.pdbx_strand_id
1 'polypeptide(L)'
;LEEPGFKDVIRNWWCSFQFEGTPSFIFAAKLKNLKENLKQWNKEVFGNIHQNKDRILQSLKELDDKEQSTGLTQDQQVARDGLKGELGRVLKLEEICWRQKSRVL
;
A
#
# COMPACT_ATOMS: atom_id res chain seq x y z
N LEU A 1 -6.57 11.87 1.60
CA LEU A 1 -7.22 10.58 1.37
C LEU A 1 -8.18 10.37 2.52
N GLU A 2 -9.48 10.53 2.30
CA GLU A 2 -10.44 9.76 3.08
C GLU A 2 -10.46 8.38 2.42
N GLU A 3 -9.52 7.50 2.80
CA GLU A 3 -9.68 6.08 2.51
C GLU A 3 -10.99 5.65 3.19
N PRO A 4 -11.99 5.18 2.42
CA PRO A 4 -13.26 4.74 3.00
C PRO A 4 -12.98 3.70 4.09
N GLY A 5 -13.38 3.99 5.33
CA GLY A 5 -13.14 3.12 6.48
C GLY A 5 -11.86 3.41 7.29
N PHE A 6 -10.99 4.35 6.89
CA PHE A 6 -9.80 4.70 7.70
C PHE A 6 -10.16 5.18 9.11
N LYS A 7 -11.18 6.05 9.20
CA LYS A 7 -11.70 6.54 10.50
C LYS A 7 -12.32 5.40 11.33
N ASP A 8 -12.98 4.45 10.68
CA ASP A 8 -13.61 3.32 11.36
C ASP A 8 -12.58 2.32 11.89
N VAL A 9 -11.50 2.08 11.13
CA VAL A 9 -10.36 1.26 11.55
C VAL A 9 -9.67 1.88 12.78
N ILE A 10 -9.40 3.19 12.76
CA ILE A 10 -8.84 3.90 13.91
C ILE A 10 -9.77 3.80 15.13
N ARG A 11 -11.08 4.01 14.93
CA ARG A 11 -12.07 3.93 16.00
C ARG A 11 -12.10 2.53 16.62
N ASN A 12 -12.09 1.48 15.79
CA ASN A 12 -12.08 0.10 16.25
C ASN A 12 -10.83 -0.22 17.09
N TRP A 13 -9.65 0.17 16.63
CA TRP A 13 -8.42 0.01 17.43
C TRP A 13 -8.50 0.76 18.74
N TRP A 14 -8.91 2.04 18.70
CA TRP A 14 -8.99 2.89 19.89
C TRP A 14 -9.91 2.32 20.97
N CYS A 15 -11.06 1.76 20.56
CA CYS A 15 -12.03 1.12 21.45
C CYS A 15 -11.56 -0.25 21.95
N SER A 16 -10.78 -1.00 21.16
CA SER A 16 -10.24 -2.30 21.56
C SER A 16 -9.16 -2.21 22.64
N PHE A 17 -8.47 -1.07 22.74
CA PHE A 17 -7.40 -0.90 23.72
C PHE A 17 -7.94 -0.77 25.15
N GLN A 18 -7.53 -1.71 26.01
CA GLN A 18 -7.83 -1.72 27.44
C GLN A 18 -6.52 -1.55 28.21
N PHE A 19 -6.47 -0.55 29.09
CA PHE A 19 -5.32 -0.26 29.96
C PHE A 19 -5.82 0.17 31.34
N GLU A 20 -5.06 -0.16 32.37
CA GLU A 20 -5.33 0.24 33.75
C GLU A 20 -4.30 1.30 34.19
N GLY A 21 -4.73 2.21 35.06
CA GLY A 21 -3.86 3.26 35.62
C GLY A 21 -4.50 4.64 35.58
N THR A 22 -3.66 5.68 35.68
CA THR A 22 -4.15 7.07 35.62
C THR A 22 -4.67 7.40 34.22
N PRO A 23 -5.64 8.33 34.08
CA PRO A 23 -6.15 8.74 32.77
C PRO A 23 -5.03 9.16 31.80
N SER A 24 -4.01 9.87 32.30
CA SER A 24 -2.84 10.28 31.52
C SER A 24 -2.02 9.09 31.02
N PHE A 25 -1.84 8.07 31.84
CA PHE A 25 -1.15 6.84 31.45
C PHE A 25 -1.94 6.06 30.39
N ILE A 26 -3.24 5.86 30.60
CA ILE A 26 -4.12 5.16 29.66
C ILE A 26 -4.08 5.85 28.30
N PHE A 27 -4.18 7.19 28.27
CA PHE A 27 -4.13 7.95 27.04
C PHE A 27 -2.80 7.80 26.30
N ALA A 28 -1.67 7.91 27.01
CA ALA A 28 -0.33 7.73 26.43
C ALA A 28 -0.14 6.31 25.88
N ALA A 29 -0.62 5.28 26.59
CA ALA A 29 -0.56 3.89 26.16
C ALA A 29 -1.41 3.63 24.89
N LYS A 30 -2.61 4.22 24.81
CA LYS A 30 -3.45 4.16 23.60
C LYS A 30 -2.79 4.81 22.41
N LEU A 31 -2.20 6.00 22.58
CA LEU A 31 -1.47 6.68 21.50
C LEU A 31 -0.26 5.86 21.02
N LYS A 32 0.51 5.26 21.93
CA LYS A 32 1.65 4.42 21.57
C LYS A 32 1.22 3.22 20.73
N ASN A 33 0.17 2.51 21.12
CA ASN A 33 -0.34 1.37 20.36
C ASN A 33 -0.95 1.79 19.02
N LEU A 34 -1.69 2.90 19.01
CA LEU A 34 -2.24 3.44 17.77
C LEU A 34 -1.14 3.77 16.75
N LYS A 35 -0.03 4.35 17.21
CA LYS A 35 1.14 4.64 16.37
C LYS A 35 1.72 3.37 15.73
N GLU A 36 1.86 2.28 16.48
CA GLU A 36 2.39 1.02 15.94
C GLU A 36 1.40 0.36 14.96
N ASN A 37 0.10 0.36 15.26
CA ASN A 37 -0.92 -0.13 14.33
C ASN A 37 -0.95 0.68 13.02
N LEU A 38 -0.81 2.01 13.10
CA LEU A 38 -0.73 2.87 11.93
C LEU A 38 0.52 2.59 11.09
N LYS A 39 1.67 2.32 11.72
CA LYS A 39 2.88 1.92 10.98
C LYS A 39 2.67 0.60 10.24
N GLN A 40 2.09 -0.39 10.91
CA GLN A 40 1.82 -1.70 10.31
C GLN A 40 0.83 -1.57 9.15
N TRP A 41 -0.29 -0.87 9.36
CA TRP A 41 -1.26 -0.61 8.30
C TRP A 41 -0.65 0.17 7.13
N ASN A 42 0.20 1.16 7.40
CA ASN A 42 0.91 1.87 6.36
C ASN A 42 1.86 0.94 5.58
N LYS A 43 2.52 -0.02 6.25
CA LYS A 43 3.36 -1.03 5.59
C LYS A 43 2.52 -2.02 4.78
N GLU A 44 1.38 -2.46 5.28
CA GLU A 44 0.50 -3.39 4.56
C GLU A 44 -0.14 -2.69 3.36
N VAL A 45 -0.66 -1.48 3.52
CA VAL A 45 -1.32 -0.78 2.41
C VAL A 45 -0.30 -0.23 1.42
N PHE A 46 0.73 0.48 1.88
CA PHE A 46 1.71 1.13 0.98
C PHE A 46 2.92 0.28 0.67
N GLY A 47 3.37 -0.58 1.57
CA GLY A 47 4.43 -1.55 1.27
C GLY A 47 3.97 -2.57 0.24
N ASN A 48 2.69 -2.97 0.24
CA ASN A 48 2.11 -3.74 -0.86
C ASN A 48 2.15 -2.98 -2.19
N ILE A 49 2.04 -1.65 -2.21
CA ILE A 49 2.13 -0.87 -3.46
C ILE A 49 3.53 -1.01 -4.08
N HIS A 50 4.60 -0.86 -3.30
CA HIS A 50 5.96 -1.05 -3.80
C HIS A 50 6.23 -2.50 -4.21
N GLN A 51 5.89 -3.48 -3.36
CA GLN A 51 6.07 -4.90 -3.70
C GLN A 51 5.25 -5.30 -4.94
N ASN A 52 4.03 -4.76 -5.08
CA ASN A 52 3.21 -5.00 -6.26
C ASN A 52 3.82 -4.36 -7.51
N LYS A 53 4.37 -3.15 -7.40
CA LYS A 53 5.11 -2.49 -8.49
C LYS A 53 6.28 -3.36 -8.95
N ASP A 54 7.11 -3.82 -8.02
CA ASP A 54 8.29 -4.63 -8.34
C ASP A 54 7.89 -5.95 -9.00
N ARG A 55 6.83 -6.60 -8.49
CA ARG A 55 6.26 -7.81 -9.09
C ARG A 55 5.78 -7.57 -10.52
N ILE A 56 5.03 -6.48 -10.77
CA ILE A 56 4.53 -6.15 -12.11
C ILE A 56 5.69 -5.85 -13.06
N LEU A 57 6.69 -5.08 -12.62
CA LEU A 57 7.87 -4.77 -13.42
C LEU A 57 8.68 -6.03 -13.76
N GLN A 58 8.81 -6.96 -12.81
CA GLN A 58 9.47 -8.24 -13.03
C GLN A 58 8.72 -9.09 -14.07
N SER A 59 7.39 -9.20 -13.97
CA SER A 59 6.58 -9.93 -14.97
C SER A 59 6.60 -9.26 -16.34
N LEU A 60 6.63 -7.93 -16.42
CA LEU A 60 6.81 -7.22 -17.70
C LEU A 60 8.17 -7.51 -18.31
N LYS A 61 9.24 -7.51 -17.51
CA LYS A 61 10.59 -7.84 -17.96
C LYS A 61 10.67 -9.26 -18.53
N GLU A 62 10.05 -10.23 -17.87
CA GLU A 62 10.00 -11.61 -18.35
C GLU A 62 9.28 -11.73 -19.70
N LEU A 63 8.23 -10.94 -19.92
CA LEU A 63 7.55 -10.88 -21.22
C LEU A 63 8.43 -10.21 -22.28
N ASP A 64 9.15 -9.15 -21.94
CA ASP A 64 10.07 -8.46 -22.86
C ASP A 64 11.24 -9.39 -23.29
N ASP A 65 11.82 -10.13 -22.34
CA ASP A 65 12.88 -11.12 -22.59
C ASP A 65 12.37 -12.28 -23.48
N LYS A 66 11.12 -12.70 -23.28
CA LYS A 66 10.48 -13.72 -24.11
C LYS A 66 10.17 -13.22 -25.52
N GLU A 67 9.75 -11.96 -25.66
CA GLU A 67 9.47 -11.33 -26.94
C GLU A 67 10.73 -11.30 -27.83
N GLN A 68 11.89 -10.98 -27.24
CA GLN A 68 13.18 -10.99 -27.95
C GLN A 68 13.62 -12.39 -28.41
N SER A 69 13.27 -13.43 -27.67
CA SER A 69 13.74 -14.80 -27.97
C SER A 69 12.80 -15.55 -28.92
N THR A 70 11.49 -15.50 -28.67
CA THR A 70 10.52 -16.38 -29.35
C THR A 70 9.26 -15.65 -29.82
N GLY A 71 9.14 -14.34 -29.54
CA GLY A 71 7.91 -13.58 -29.73
C GLY A 71 6.86 -13.88 -28.66
N LEU A 72 5.80 -13.06 -28.61
CA LEU A 72 4.68 -13.22 -27.68
C LEU A 72 3.48 -13.85 -28.37
N THR A 73 2.76 -14.73 -27.66
CA THR A 73 1.43 -15.18 -28.08
C THR A 73 0.39 -14.10 -27.83
N GLN A 74 -0.79 -14.23 -28.47
CA GLN A 74 -1.88 -13.27 -28.29
C GLN A 74 -2.35 -13.18 -26.83
N ASP A 75 -2.44 -14.30 -26.12
CA ASP A 75 -2.78 -14.31 -24.69
C ASP A 75 -1.74 -13.57 -23.83
N GLN A 76 -0.46 -13.67 -24.20
CA GLN A 76 0.62 -12.97 -23.50
C GLN A 76 0.62 -11.47 -23.79
N GLN A 77 0.22 -11.06 -24.99
CA GLN A 77 0.01 -9.64 -25.30
C GLN A 77 -1.13 -9.05 -24.46
N VAL A 78 -2.25 -9.77 -24.35
CA VAL A 78 -3.37 -9.36 -23.48
C VAL A 78 -2.93 -9.27 -22.02
N ALA A 79 -2.15 -10.24 -21.53
CA ALA A 79 -1.59 -10.19 -20.17
C ALA A 79 -0.66 -8.98 -19.97
N ARG A 80 0.18 -8.65 -20.95
CA ARG A 80 1.07 -7.48 -20.92
C ARG A 80 0.29 -6.18 -20.80
N ASP A 81 -0.81 -6.04 -21.55
CA ASP A 81 -1.65 -4.85 -21.50
C ASP A 81 -2.38 -4.73 -20.16
N GLY A 82 -2.84 -5.85 -19.60
CA GLY A 82 -3.36 -5.90 -18.22
C GLY A 82 -2.34 -5.44 -17.18
N LEU A 83 -1.10 -5.95 -17.26
CA LEU A 83 -0.01 -5.56 -16.37
C LEU A 83 0.36 -4.07 -16.50
N LYS A 84 0.37 -3.51 -17.72
CA LYS A 84 0.57 -2.06 -17.94
C LYS A 84 -0.54 -1.22 -17.30
N GLY A 85 -1.80 -1.67 -17.41
CA GLY A 85 -2.93 -1.04 -16.73
C GLY A 85 -2.79 -1.05 -15.21
N GLU A 86 -2.40 -2.20 -14.64
CA GLU A 86 -2.16 -2.33 -13.21
C GLU A 86 -0.99 -1.45 -12.73
N LEU A 87 0.10 -1.41 -13.50
CA LEU A 87 1.24 -0.54 -13.24
C LEU A 87 0.82 0.94 -13.20
N GLY A 88 -0.01 1.38 -14.17
CA GLY A 88 -0.54 2.74 -14.18
C GLY A 88 -1.33 3.10 -12.92
N ARG A 89 -2.15 2.16 -12.42
CA ARG A 89 -2.88 2.33 -11.15
C ARG A 89 -1.92 2.44 -9.96
N VAL A 90 -0.90 1.59 -9.90
CA VAL A 90 0.12 1.56 -8.84
C VAL A 90 0.93 2.86 -8.81
N LEU A 91 1.40 3.34 -9.97
CA LEU A 91 2.14 4.59 -10.09
C LEU A 91 1.32 5.81 -9.64
N LYS A 92 0.02 5.83 -9.95
CA LYS A 92 -0.89 6.89 -9.49
C LYS A 92 -1.02 6.91 -7.97
N LEU A 93 -1.12 5.75 -7.33
CA LEU A 93 -1.17 5.66 -5.87
C LEU A 93 0.17 6.10 -5.23
N GLU A 94 1.28 5.72 -5.84
CA GLU A 94 2.63 6.14 -5.43
C GLU A 94 2.77 7.67 -5.51
N GLU A 95 2.36 8.28 -6.62
CA GLU A 95 2.35 9.74 -6.79
C GLU A 95 1.53 10.44 -5.70
N ILE A 96 0.32 9.95 -5.41
CA ILE A 96 -0.53 10.50 -4.34
C ILE A 96 0.17 10.42 -2.98
N CYS A 97 0.84 9.29 -2.70
CA CYS A 97 1.62 9.10 -1.48
C CYS A 97 2.78 10.12 -1.37
N TRP A 98 3.54 10.30 -2.45
CA TRP A 98 4.62 11.30 -2.50
C TRP A 98 4.11 12.73 -2.29
N ARG A 99 3.01 13.11 -2.94
CA ARG A 99 2.38 14.43 -2.76
C ARG A 99 1.94 14.67 -1.32
N GLN A 100 1.45 13.65 -0.63
CA GLN A 100 1.05 13.76 0.78
C GLN A 100 2.26 13.93 1.70
N LYS A 101 3.30 13.10 1.53
CA LYS A 101 4.55 13.21 2.30
C LYS A 101 5.20 14.57 2.14
N SER A 102 5.22 15.11 0.92
CA SER A 102 5.80 16.42 0.62
C SER A 102 5.04 17.59 1.26
N ARG A 103 3.75 17.44 1.60
CA ARG A 103 2.92 18.49 2.22
C ARG A 103 2.97 18.49 3.75
N VAL A 104 3.61 17.48 4.34
CA VAL A 104 3.80 17.34 5.79
C VAL A 104 5.17 17.87 6.23
N LEU A 105 6.04 18.21 5.27
CA LEU A 105 7.33 18.88 5.48
C LEU A 105 7.18 20.40 5.38
#